data_AF-A0A7C8LXN4-F1
#
_entry.id   AF-A0A7C8LXN4-F1
#
_cell.length_a   1.000
_cell.length_b   1.000
_cell.length_c   1.000
_cell.angle_alpha   90.00
_cell.angle_beta   90.00
_cell.angle_gamma   90.00
#
_symmetry.space_group_name_H-M   'P 1'
#
loop_
_entity.id
_entity.type
_entity.pdbx_description
1 polymer ?
#
loop_
_entity_poly.entity_id
_entity_poly.type
_entity_poly.pdbx_seq_one_letter_code
_entity_poly.pdbx_strand_id
1 'polypeptide(L)'
;MQLHPRAPAPPQARLSVGVTGHRAEHAAYAGNVARIEATLRTVLNLVETARAAAKPPYGAPTMAPTRLHSMLADGADQLAARAALDLGWELVAPLPFGRALNCAINAAPTSAPDA
;
A
#
# COMPACT_ATOMS: atom_id res chain seq x y z
N MET A 1 5.11 -41.71 -23.62
CA MET A 1 4.10 -41.16 -22.70
C MET A 1 4.50 -39.71 -22.40
N GLN A 2 3.89 -38.73 -23.06
CA GLN A 2 4.22 -37.30 -22.83
C GLN A 2 3.54 -36.84 -21.54
N LEU A 3 4.33 -36.34 -20.59
CA LEU A 3 3.80 -35.70 -19.38
C LEU A 3 3.29 -34.32 -19.78
N HIS A 4 1.97 -34.15 -19.86
CA HIS A 4 1.40 -32.82 -19.95
C HIS A 4 1.69 -32.06 -18.65
N PRO A 5 2.16 -30.80 -18.72
CA PRO A 5 2.38 -30.01 -17.52
C PRO A 5 1.05 -29.84 -16.77
N ARG A 6 1.06 -30.17 -15.47
CA ARG A 6 -0.10 -29.94 -14.60
C ARG A 6 -0.38 -28.45 -14.53
N ALA A 7 -1.65 -28.08 -14.60
CA ALA A 7 -2.06 -26.71 -14.34
C ALA A 7 -1.61 -26.26 -12.94
N PRO A 8 -1.11 -25.02 -12.78
CA PRO A 8 -0.74 -24.50 -11.47
C PRO A 8 -1.94 -24.46 -10.54
N ALA A 9 -1.69 -24.51 -9.22
CA ALA A 9 -2.73 -24.33 -8.22
C ALA A 9 -3.45 -22.99 -8.40
N PRO A 10 -4.77 -22.91 -8.12
CA PRO A 10 -5.49 -21.64 -8.18
C PRO A 10 -4.87 -20.64 -7.18
N PRO A 11 -4.86 -19.35 -7.52
CA PRO A 11 -4.33 -18.32 -6.62
C PRO A 11 -5.18 -18.23 -5.35
N GLN A 12 -4.53 -17.97 -4.21
CA GLN A 12 -5.24 -17.64 -2.98
C GLN A 12 -5.96 -16.29 -3.11
N ALA A 13 -7.18 -16.20 -2.58
CA ALA A 13 -7.88 -14.94 -2.48
C ALA A 13 -7.10 -13.95 -1.61
N ARG A 14 -7.20 -12.66 -1.92
CA ARG A 14 -6.49 -11.58 -1.23
C ARG A 14 -7.36 -10.34 -1.14
N LEU A 15 -7.27 -9.62 -0.02
CA LEU A 15 -7.77 -8.26 0.06
C LEU A 15 -6.71 -7.29 -0.48
N SER A 16 -7.06 -6.57 -1.55
CA SER A 16 -6.24 -5.53 -2.15
C SER A 16 -6.87 -4.17 -1.90
N VAL A 17 -6.11 -3.25 -1.31
CA VAL A 17 -6.57 -1.92 -0.91
C VAL A 17 -5.79 -0.87 -1.68
N GLY A 18 -6.47 0.18 -2.13
CA GLY A 18 -5.85 1.41 -2.62
C GLY A 18 -6.19 2.57 -1.69
N VAL A 19 -5.21 3.42 -1.42
CA VAL A 19 -5.41 4.69 -0.70
C VAL A 19 -4.81 5.80 -1.54
N THR A 20 -5.58 6.86 -1.74
CA THR A 20 -5.13 8.10 -2.38
C THR A 20 -5.49 9.27 -1.48
N GLY A 21 -4.73 10.35 -1.56
CA GLY A 21 -5.12 11.58 -0.90
C GLY A 21 -4.29 12.79 -1.34
N HIS A 22 -4.34 13.82 -0.51
CA HIS A 22 -3.62 15.06 -0.75
C HIS A 22 -2.11 14.90 -0.58
N ARG A 23 -1.39 15.68 -1.40
CA ARG A 23 0.07 15.90 -1.36
C ARG A 23 0.48 16.64 -0.07
N ALA A 24 1.75 16.56 0.30
CA ALA A 24 2.24 17.13 1.56
C ALA A 24 2.05 18.65 1.64
N GLU A 25 2.16 19.34 0.51
CA GLU A 25 2.00 20.79 0.37
C GLU A 25 0.54 21.28 0.44
N HIS A 26 -0.43 20.39 0.26
CA HIS A 26 -1.83 20.79 0.24
C HIS A 26 -2.30 21.18 1.64
N ALA A 27 -2.92 22.36 1.78
CA ALA A 27 -3.31 22.93 3.08
C ALA A 27 -4.17 21.98 3.94
N ALA A 28 -5.08 21.21 3.31
CA ALA A 28 -5.89 20.24 4.03
C ALA A 28 -5.07 19.08 4.62
N TYR A 29 -3.98 18.66 3.97
CA TYR A 29 -3.06 17.68 4.53
C TYR A 29 -2.20 18.33 5.62
N ALA A 30 -1.51 19.42 5.29
CA ALA A 30 -0.57 20.10 6.18
C ALA A 30 -1.21 20.49 7.52
N GLY A 31 -2.44 21.01 7.49
CA GLY A 31 -3.18 21.38 8.71
C GLY A 31 -3.71 20.20 9.52
N ASN A 32 -3.62 18.95 9.03
CA ASN A 32 -4.28 17.79 9.64
C ASN A 32 -3.42 16.51 9.67
N VAL A 33 -2.11 16.59 9.42
CA VAL A 33 -1.23 15.41 9.23
C VAL A 33 -1.40 14.37 10.34
N ALA A 34 -1.33 14.78 11.60
CA ALA A 34 -1.47 13.86 12.74
C ALA A 34 -2.85 13.19 12.80
N ARG A 35 -3.92 13.93 12.50
CA ARG A 35 -5.28 13.38 12.46
C ARG A 35 -5.43 12.39 11.29
N ILE A 36 -4.90 12.74 10.13
CA ILE A 36 -4.90 11.86 8.94
C ILE A 36 -4.15 10.57 9.26
N GLU A 37 -2.96 10.65 9.86
CA GLU A 37 -2.20 9.46 10.25
C GLU A 37 -2.98 8.58 11.23
N ALA A 38 -3.53 9.16 12.31
CA ALA A 38 -4.32 8.43 13.29
C ALA A 38 -5.56 7.77 12.66
N THR A 39 -6.26 8.47 11.77
CA THR A 39 -7.41 7.93 11.05
C THR A 39 -7.00 6.79 10.11
N LEU A 40 -5.91 6.95 9.34
CA LEU A 40 -5.41 5.89 8.47
C LEU A 40 -5.05 4.64 9.28
N ARG A 41 -4.30 4.78 10.37
CA ARG A 41 -3.98 3.66 11.27
C ARG A 41 -5.23 3.01 11.83
N THR A 42 -6.24 3.80 12.22
CA THR A 42 -7.52 3.27 12.71
C THR A 42 -8.22 2.44 11.63
N VAL A 43 -8.35 2.97 10.42
CA VAL A 43 -9.03 2.27 9.31
C VAL A 43 -8.28 1.00 8.89
N LEU A 44 -6.96 1.05 8.77
CA LEU A 44 -6.18 -0.14 8.37
C LEU A 44 -6.18 -1.22 9.47
N ASN A 45 -6.16 -0.85 10.75
CA ASN A 45 -6.36 -1.79 11.86
C ASN A 45 -7.75 -2.43 11.84
N LEU A 46 -8.80 -1.65 11.51
CA LEU A 46 -10.16 -2.19 11.35
C LEU A 46 -10.22 -3.22 10.21
N VAL A 47 -9.52 -2.96 9.10
CA VAL A 47 -9.41 -3.92 7.99
C VAL A 47 -8.74 -5.21 8.46
N GLU A 48 -7.61 -5.13 9.17
CA GLU A 48 -6.92 -6.33 9.65
C GLU A 48 -7.75 -7.10 10.68
N THR A 49 -8.43 -6.38 11.58
CA THR A 49 -9.36 -6.97 12.56
C THR A 49 -10.50 -7.72 11.86
N ALA A 50 -11.10 -7.10 10.83
CA ALA A 50 -12.17 -7.73 10.05
C ALA A 50 -11.68 -8.96 9.27
N ARG A 51 -10.45 -8.90 8.72
CA ARG A 51 -9.82 -10.03 8.03
C ARG A 51 -9.56 -11.20 8.98
N ALA A 52 -9.07 -10.92 10.19
CA ALA A 52 -8.81 -11.93 11.21
C ALA A 52 -10.12 -12.59 11.71
N ALA A 53 -11.22 -11.84 11.76
CA ALA A 53 -12.54 -12.33 12.14
C ALA A 53 -13.34 -12.99 10.99
N ALA A 54 -12.80 -13.00 9.77
CA ALA A 54 -13.51 -13.52 8.60
C ALA A 54 -13.75 -15.03 8.72
N LYS A 55 -14.94 -15.47 8.27
CA LYS A 55 -15.33 -16.88 8.26
C LYS A 55 -14.93 -17.55 6.93
N PRO A 56 -14.73 -18.88 6.92
CA PRO A 56 -14.46 -19.63 5.70
C PRO A 56 -15.48 -19.33 4.57
N PRO A 57 -15.02 -19.25 3.31
CA PRO A 57 -13.66 -19.53 2.84
C PRO A 57 -12.67 -18.36 3.00
N TYR A 58 -13.07 -17.26 3.64
CA TYR A 58 -12.22 -16.08 3.87
C TYR A 58 -11.53 -16.15 5.24
N GLY A 59 -10.43 -15.40 5.40
CA GLY A 59 -9.60 -15.40 6.60
C GLY A 59 -8.30 -16.22 6.46
N ALA A 60 -7.47 -16.21 7.50
CA ALA A 60 -6.27 -17.05 7.54
C ALA A 60 -6.66 -18.52 7.85
N PRO A 61 -6.01 -19.53 7.25
CA PRO A 61 -4.88 -19.46 6.32
C PRO A 61 -5.29 -19.49 4.83
N THR A 62 -6.59 -19.40 4.51
CA THR A 62 -7.12 -19.60 3.14
C THR A 62 -6.92 -18.40 2.22
N MET A 63 -6.59 -17.22 2.79
CA MET A 63 -6.27 -16.00 2.06
C MET A 63 -4.79 -15.64 2.16
N ALA A 64 -4.26 -15.05 1.09
CA ALA A 64 -2.95 -14.42 1.10
C ALA A 64 -2.96 -13.13 1.98
N PRO A 65 -1.80 -12.63 2.42
CA PRO A 65 -1.71 -11.38 3.20
C PRO A 65 -2.38 -10.20 2.49
N THR A 66 -2.92 -9.25 3.25
CA THR A 66 -3.47 -8.01 2.68
C THR A 66 -2.40 -7.28 1.86
N ARG A 67 -2.81 -6.62 0.78
CA ARG A 67 -1.91 -5.84 -0.08
C ARG A 67 -2.38 -4.40 -0.24
N LEU A 68 -1.47 -3.46 -0.06
CA LEU A 68 -1.68 -2.07 -0.45
C LEU A 68 -1.12 -1.83 -1.85
N HIS A 69 -1.92 -1.17 -2.69
CA HIS A 69 -1.49 -0.57 -3.94
C HIS A 69 -1.37 0.94 -3.74
N SER A 70 -0.20 1.52 -4.02
CA SER A 70 0.05 2.95 -3.81
C SER A 70 0.96 3.51 -4.89
N MET A 71 0.73 4.77 -5.31
CA MET A 71 1.64 5.50 -6.21
C MET A 71 2.84 6.10 -5.46
N LEU A 72 2.89 5.95 -4.13
CA LEU A 72 3.92 6.52 -3.26
C LEU A 72 4.09 8.04 -3.40
N ALA A 73 3.00 8.72 -3.77
CA ALA A 73 2.91 10.17 -3.70
C ALA A 73 3.26 10.66 -2.29
N ASP A 74 3.98 11.77 -2.19
CA ASP A 74 4.16 12.47 -0.92
C ASP A 74 2.80 12.81 -0.30
N GLY A 75 2.77 12.92 1.03
CA GLY A 75 1.53 13.12 1.78
C GLY A 75 0.82 11.82 2.13
N ALA A 76 -0.48 11.75 1.84
CA ALA A 76 -1.36 10.69 2.35
C ALA A 76 -0.98 9.28 1.86
N ASP A 77 -0.56 9.13 0.60
CA ASP A 77 -0.17 7.84 0.02
C ASP A 77 1.02 7.22 0.77
N GLN A 78 2.07 8.01 1.05
CA GLN A 78 3.22 7.55 1.81
C GLN A 78 2.89 7.27 3.30
N LEU A 79 1.95 8.00 3.91
CA LEU A 79 1.47 7.65 5.26
C LEU A 79 0.74 6.31 5.26
N ALA A 80 -0.14 6.07 4.29
CA ALA A 80 -0.85 4.80 4.14
C ALA A 80 0.12 3.64 3.86
N ALA A 81 1.13 3.85 3.02
CA ALA A 81 2.16 2.85 2.74
C ALA A 81 2.94 2.45 3.99
N ARG A 82 3.36 3.42 4.80
CA ARG A 82 4.04 3.17 6.09
C ARG A 82 3.14 2.40 7.04
N ALA A 83 1.91 2.86 7.25
CA ALA A 83 0.95 2.21 8.15
C ALA A 83 0.61 0.77 7.70
N ALA A 84 0.53 0.50 6.39
CA ALA A 84 0.30 -0.85 5.87
C ALA A 84 1.51 -1.76 6.10
N LEU A 85 2.74 -1.26 5.89
CA LEU A 85 3.97 -2.00 6.16
C LEU A 85 4.10 -2.36 7.65
N ASP A 86 3.73 -1.44 8.56
CA ASP A 86 3.70 -1.68 10.01
C ASP A 86 2.75 -2.84 10.39
N LEU A 87 1.71 -3.08 9.59
CA LEU A 87 0.75 -4.18 9.75
C LEU A 87 1.20 -5.48 9.05
N GLY A 88 2.39 -5.50 8.44
CA GLY A 88 2.89 -6.65 7.68
C GLY A 88 2.18 -6.88 6.35
N TRP A 89 1.48 -5.86 5.82
CA TRP A 89 0.85 -5.96 4.51
C TRP A 89 1.89 -5.93 3.39
N GLU A 90 1.58 -6.57 2.27
CA GLU A 90 2.39 -6.45 1.07
C GLU A 90 2.17 -5.08 0.42
N LEU A 91 3.24 -4.41 0.01
CA LEU A 91 3.17 -3.16 -0.74
C LEU A 91 3.51 -3.38 -2.21
N VAL A 92 2.57 -3.03 -3.10
CA VAL A 92 2.82 -2.92 -4.53
C VAL A 92 2.77 -1.46 -4.92
N ALA A 93 3.89 -0.97 -5.46
CA ALA A 93 4.04 0.41 -5.91
C ALA A 93 4.24 0.45 -7.43
N PRO A 94 3.15 0.51 -8.23
CA PRO A 94 3.26 0.83 -9.64
C PRO A 94 3.80 2.24 -9.77
N LEU A 95 5.00 2.38 -10.34
CA LEU A 95 5.61 3.68 -10.57
C LEU A 95 5.28 4.13 -12.01
N PRO A 96 4.93 5.41 -12.22
CA PRO A 96 4.64 5.94 -13.56
C PRO A 96 5.88 5.94 -14.46
N PHE A 97 7.08 5.93 -13.86
CA PHE A 97 8.37 5.87 -14.53
C PHE A 97 9.27 4.81 -13.89
N GLY A 98 10.43 4.55 -14.50
CA GLY A 98 11.47 3.74 -13.87
C GLY A 98 11.84 4.28 -12.49
N ARG A 99 12.19 3.38 -11.56
CA ARG A 99 12.45 3.72 -10.14
C ARG A 99 13.36 4.93 -9.96
N ALA A 100 14.48 4.98 -10.68
CA ALA A 100 15.45 6.08 -10.57
C ALA A 100 14.82 7.44 -10.90
N LEU A 101 14.10 7.53 -12.03
CA LEU A 101 13.44 8.77 -12.44
C LEU A 101 12.31 9.15 -11.48
N ASN A 102 11.52 8.17 -11.01
CA ASN A 102 10.48 8.44 -10.04
C ASN A 102 11.05 8.96 -8.72
N CYS A 103 12.17 8.42 -8.25
CA CYS A 103 12.88 8.92 -7.07
C CYS A 103 13.39 10.34 -7.30
N ALA A 104 14.04 10.63 -8.43
CA ALA A 104 14.56 11.96 -8.72
C ALA A 104 13.46 13.04 -8.77
N ILE A 105 12.32 12.75 -9.41
CA ILE A 105 11.19 13.69 -9.49
C ILE A 105 10.60 13.95 -8.10
N ASN A 106 10.40 12.90 -7.30
CA ASN A 106 9.77 13.03 -5.97
C ASN A 106 10.77 13.42 -4.86
N ALA A 107 12.08 13.48 -5.15
CA ALA A 107 13.08 14.00 -4.22
C ALA A 107 12.94 15.51 -4.01
N ALA A 108 12.26 16.20 -4.93
CA ALA A 108 12.03 17.64 -4.90
C ALA A 108 13.30 18.44 -4.54
N PRO A 109 14.41 18.24 -5.27
CA PRO A 109 15.67 18.91 -4.94
C PRO A 109 15.49 20.43 -5.01
N THR A 110 15.95 21.11 -3.95
CA THR A 110 15.86 22.59 -3.87
C THR A 110 17.14 23.29 -4.30
N SER A 111 18.21 22.52 -4.50
CA SER A 111 19.51 22.99 -4.96
C SER A 111 20.18 21.94 -5.86
N ALA A 112 21.17 22.34 -6.65
CA ALA A 112 21.91 21.41 -7.51
C ALA A 112 22.65 20.29 -6.73
N PRO A 113 23.17 20.51 -5.51
CA PRO A 113 23.66 19.44 -4.64
C PRO A 113 22.60 18.43 -4.18
N ASP A 114 21.31 18.78 -4.19
CA ASP A 114 20.21 17.90 -3.75
C ASP A 114 19.72 16.97 -4.87
N ALA A 115 20.17 17.19 -6.12
CA ALA A 115 19.68 16.53 -7.34
C ALA A 115 20.42 15.23 -7.69
#